data_AF-A0A929IKU2-F1
#
_entry.id   AF-A0A929IKU2-F1
#
_cell.length_a   1.000
_cell.length_b   1.000
_cell.length_c   1.000
_cell.angle_alpha   90.00
_cell.angle_beta   90.00
_cell.angle_gamma   90.00
#
_symmetry.space_group_name_H-M   'P 1'
#
loop_
_entity.id
_entity.type
_entity.pdbx_description
1 polymer ?
#
loop_
_entity_poly.entity_id
_entity_poly.type
_entity_poly.pdbx_seq_one_letter_code
_entity_poly.pdbx_strand_id
1 'polypeptide(L)' 'MSENQINPAPETGGGSGGGADEPVPFMQRLLDNHFLLLALGVAIPAVLYVVWGIIEVANIPLAQ' A
#
# COMPACT_ATOMS: atom_id res chain seq x y z
N MET A 1 30.96 -57.54 -14.47
CA MET A 1 30.52 -56.50 -13.53
C MET A 1 30.49 -55.21 -14.31
N SER A 2 29.31 -54.87 -14.84
CA SER A 2 29.11 -53.70 -15.68
C SER A 2 28.74 -52.56 -14.75
N GLU A 3 29.65 -51.61 -14.59
CA GLU A 3 29.39 -50.38 -13.85
C GLU A 3 28.18 -49.69 -14.52
N ASN A 4 27.04 -49.78 -13.86
CA ASN A 4 25.85 -49.00 -14.20
C ASN A 4 26.21 -47.55 -13.93
N GLN A 5 26.74 -46.88 -14.96
CA GLN A 5 27.00 -45.45 -14.97
C GLN A 5 25.63 -44.77 -14.90
N ILE A 6 25.18 -44.53 -13.67
CA ILE A 6 24.04 -43.69 -13.35
C ILE A 6 24.39 -42.30 -13.88
N ASN A 7 23.89 -41.98 -15.08
CA ASN A 7 23.80 -40.59 -15.49
C ASN A 7 23.05 -39.85 -14.38
N PRO A 8 23.58 -38.77 -13.78
CA PRO A 8 22.73 -37.90 -12.99
C PRO A 8 21.59 -37.46 -13.92
N ALA A 9 20.35 -37.65 -13.47
CA ALA A 9 19.18 -37.15 -14.18
C ALA A 9 19.44 -35.69 -14.56
N PRO A 10 18.90 -35.17 -15.68
CA PRO A 10 18.80 -33.74 -15.79
C PRO A 10 17.96 -33.30 -14.60
N GLU A 11 18.59 -32.66 -13.63
CA GLU A 11 17.91 -31.90 -12.60
C GLU A 11 17.20 -30.73 -13.30
N THR A 12 16.09 -31.08 -13.95
CA THR A 12 14.97 -30.18 -14.15
C THR A 12 14.45 -29.91 -12.74
N GLY A 13 15.14 -29.01 -12.05
CA GLY A 13 14.65 -28.28 -10.89
C GLY A 13 13.40 -27.54 -11.34
N GLY A 14 12.30 -28.27 -11.35
CA GLY A 14 10.95 -27.77 -11.43
C GLY A 14 10.70 -26.94 -10.19
N GLY A 15 10.85 -25.65 -10.38
CA GLY A 15 10.51 -24.61 -9.44
C GLY A 15 10.63 -23.32 -10.21
N SER A 16 9.75 -23.14 -11.21
CA SER A 16 9.50 -21.85 -11.83
C SER A 16 9.55 -20.79 -10.75
N GLY A 17 10.56 -19.93 -10.79
CA GLY A 17 10.55 -18.64 -10.11
C GLY A 17 9.50 -17.77 -10.76
N GLY A 18 8.24 -18.19 -10.66
CA GLY A 18 7.06 -17.43 -11.01
C GLY A 18 6.78 -16.47 -9.88
N GLY A 19 7.63 -15.46 -9.74
CA GLY A 19 7.20 -14.16 -9.27
C GLY A 19 7.09 -13.30 -10.52
N ALA A 20 6.03 -13.52 -11.29
CA ALA A 20 5.71 -12.66 -12.42
C ALA A 20 5.62 -11.21 -11.93
N ASP A 21 5.78 -10.24 -12.83
CA ASP A 21 5.45 -8.83 -12.64
C ASP A 21 4.01 -8.63 -12.15
N GLU A 22 3.71 -9.01 -10.91
CA GLU A 22 2.43 -8.74 -10.28
C GLU A 22 2.38 -7.23 -10.02
N PRO A 23 1.46 -6.50 -10.67
CA PRO A 23 1.39 -5.06 -10.54
C PRO A 23 1.20 -4.73 -9.07
N VAL A 24 2.10 -3.93 -8.49
CA VAL A 24 1.98 -3.49 -7.10
C VAL A 24 0.56 -2.91 -6.91
N PRO A 25 -0.26 -3.48 -6.00
CA PRO A 25 -1.60 -3.02 -5.70
C PRO A 25 -1.66 -1.50 -5.50
N PHE A 26 -2.68 -0.85 -6.07
CA PHE A 26 -2.85 0.60 -5.98
C PHE A 26 -2.85 1.11 -4.53
N MET A 27 -3.48 0.36 -3.62
CA MET A 27 -3.54 0.73 -2.22
C MET A 27 -2.16 0.70 -1.53
N GLN A 28 -1.26 -0.21 -1.92
CA GLN A 28 0.11 -0.21 -1.43
C GLN A 28 0.86 1.03 -1.91
N ARG A 29 0.79 1.36 -3.20
CA ARG A 29 1.43 2.58 -3.74
C ARG A 29 0.94 3.87 -3.10
N LEU A 30 -0.36 3.94 -2.76
CA LEU A 30 -0.93 5.09 -2.06
C LEU A 30 -0.36 5.24 -0.64
N LEU A 31 -0.15 4.12 0.05
CA LEU A 31 0.38 4.10 1.41
C LEU A 31 1.92 4.09 1.51
N ASP A 32 2.63 3.79 0.42
CA ASP A 32 4.10 3.77 0.38
C ASP A 32 4.71 5.18 0.18
N ASN A 33 3.91 6.15 -0.30
CA ASN A 33 4.39 7.51 -0.52
C ASN A 33 4.28 8.34 0.78
N HIS A 34 5.44 8.63 1.37
CA HIS A 34 5.53 9.36 2.63
C HIS A 34 4.89 10.76 2.55
N PHE A 35 4.94 11.43 1.40
CA PHE A 35 4.26 12.73 1.23
C PHE A 35 2.74 12.60 1.21
N LEU A 36 2.20 11.51 0.65
CA LEU A 36 0.76 11.24 0.69
C LEU A 36 0.31 10.92 2.12
N LEU A 37 1.10 10.15 2.86
CA LEU A 37 0.87 9.89 4.28
C LEU A 37 0.92 11.16 5.12
N LEU A 38 1.90 12.03 4.89
CA LEU A 38 2.02 13.31 5.58
C LEU A 38 0.87 14.26 5.20
N ALA A 39 0.55 14.35 3.91
CA ALA A 39 -0.56 15.15 3.40
C ALA A 39 -1.87 14.67 4.02
N LEU A 40 -2.14 13.37 4.05
CA LEU A 40 -3.32 12.80 4.68
C LEU A 40 -3.31 13.04 6.19
N GLY A 41 -2.17 12.90 6.85
CA GLY A 41 -1.99 13.12 8.28
C GLY A 41 -2.26 14.56 8.72
N VAL A 42 -1.95 15.56 7.90
CA VAL A 42 -2.26 16.97 8.17
C VAL A 42 -3.62 17.38 7.61
N ALA A 43 -4.02 16.83 6.46
CA ALA A 43 -5.29 17.16 5.81
C ALA A 43 -6.49 16.65 6.62
N ILE A 44 -6.42 15.46 7.23
CA ILE A 44 -7.50 14.94 8.08
C ILE A 44 -7.85 15.92 9.21
N PRO A 45 -6.94 16.28 10.12
CA PRO A 45 -7.25 17.23 11.18
C PRO A 45 -7.59 18.60 10.61
N ALA A 46 -6.91 19.08 9.56
CA ALA A 46 -7.23 20.37 8.96
C ALA A 46 -8.67 20.43 8.46
N VAL A 47 -9.13 19.45 7.69
CA VAL A 47 -10.50 19.37 7.18
C VAL A 47 -11.50 19.22 8.31
N LEU A 48 -11.22 18.34 9.28
CA LEU A 48 -12.08 18.16 10.45
C LEU A 48 -12.25 19.47 11.24
N TYR A 49 -11.15 20.17 11.55
CA TYR A 49 -11.19 21.43 12.29
C TYR A 49 -11.84 22.55 11.48
N VAL A 50 -11.64 22.60 10.17
CA VAL A 50 -12.29 23.59 9.31
C VAL A 50 -13.80 23.36 9.29
N VAL A 51 -14.26 22.14 9.02
CA VAL A 51 -15.69 21.81 9.00
C VAL A 51 -16.31 22.06 10.37
N TRP A 52 -15.66 21.59 11.43
CA TRP A 52 -16.11 21.82 12.80
C TRP A 52 -16.18 23.32 13.14
N GLY A 53 -15.16 24.10 12.78
CA GLY A 53 -15.13 25.55 12.98
C GLY A 53 -16.22 26.28 12.20
N ILE A 54 -16.54 25.84 10.98
CA ILE A 54 -17.67 26.39 10.21
C ILE A 54 -18.99 26.12 10.92
N ILE A 55 -19.20 24.89 11.40
CA ILE A 55 -20.40 24.53 12.16
C ILE A 55 -20.48 25.36 13.46
N GLU A 56 -19.37 25.53 14.17
CA GLU A 56 -19.29 26.35 15.38
C GLU A 56 -19.74 27.79 15.09
N VAL A 57 -19.13 28.43 14.09
CA VAL A 57 -19.45 29.82 13.71
C VAL A 57 -20.91 29.96 13.25
N ALA A 58 -21.42 29.01 12.47
CA ALA A 58 -22.79 29.03 11.98
C ALA A 58 -23.84 28.90 13.10
N ASN A 59 -23.48 28.28 14.23
CA ASN A 59 -24.35 28.10 15.39
C ASN A 59 -24.22 29.22 16.43
N ILE A 60 -23.31 30.19 16.26
CA ILE A 60 -23.22 31.33 17.18
C ILE A 60 -24.51 32.15 17.05
N PRO A 61 -25.31 32.27 18.13
CA PRO A 61 -26.50 33.11 18.10
C PRO A 61 -26.07 34.56 17.95
N LEU A 62 -26.63 35.23 16.95
CA LEU A 62 -26.47 36.67 16.80
C LEU A 62 -27.11 37.32 18.02
N ALA A 63 -26.31 38.01 18.83
CA ALA A 63 -26.80 38.77 19.96
C ALA A 63 -27.87 39.75 19.46
N GLN A 64 -29.07 39.62 20.03
CA GLN A 64 -30.24 40.46 19.73
C GLN A 64 -30.07 41.85 20.36
#